data_AF-A0A0L7KWS7-F1
#
_entry.id   AF-A0A0L7KWS7-F1
#
_cell.length_a   1.000
_cell.length_b   1.000
_cell.length_c   1.000
_cell.angle_alpha   90.00
_cell.angle_beta   90.00
_cell.angle_gamma   90.00
#
_symmetry.space_group_name_H-M   'P 1'
#
loop_
_entity.id
_entity.type
_entity.pdbx_description
1 polymer ?
#
loop_
_entity_poly.entity_id
_entity_poly.type
_entity_poly.pdbx_seq_one_letter_code
_entity_poly.pdbx_strand_id
1 'polypeptide(L)' 'MIVPDSVEKGSKVEMKCLYDLEQEELYSVKWYRGDREFCRYSPKDVPPLKVFRIPGIEVHVSSCVTK' A
#
# COMPACT_ATOMS: atom_id res chain seq x y z
N MET A 1 3.71 10.47 5.50
CA MET A 1 2.73 9.51 4.93
C MET A 1 1.72 10.29 4.12
N ILE A 2 1.43 9.89 2.88
CA ILE A 2 0.43 10.58 2.04
C ILE A 2 -0.76 9.65 1.87
N VAL A 3 -1.88 10.04 2.49
CA VAL A 3 -3.20 9.40 2.38
C VAL A 3 -4.23 10.51 2.27
N PRO A 4 -5.04 10.54 1.20
CA PRO A 4 -6.10 11.53 1.08
C PRO A 4 -7.25 11.23 2.03
N ASP A 5 -7.86 12.27 2.62
CA ASP A 5 -9.03 12.14 3.50
C ASP A 5 -10.27 11.61 2.75
N SER A 6 -10.42 12.03 1.50
CA SER A 6 -11.50 11.56 0.61
C SER A 6 -11.06 11.65 -0.84
N VAL A 7 -11.62 10.78 -1.67
CA VAL A 7 -11.32 10.69 -3.10
C VAL A 7 -12.60 10.46 -3.88
N GLU A 8 -12.71 11.09 -5.04
CA GLU A 8 -13.83 10.89 -5.93
C GLU A 8 -13.85 9.45 -6.47
N LYS A 9 -15.06 8.89 -6.63
CA LYS A 9 -15.23 7.53 -7.12
C LYS A 9 -14.69 7.41 -8.55
N GLY A 10 -13.81 6.45 -8.79
CA GLY A 10 -13.18 6.22 -10.10
C GLY A 10 -11.87 6.97 -10.31
N SER A 11 -11.51 7.86 -9.38
CA SER A 11 -10.24 8.59 -9.44
C SER A 11 -9.07 7.70 -9.00
N LYS A 12 -7.92 7.91 -9.63
CA LYS A 12 -6.66 7.23 -9.27
C LYS A 12 -6.04 7.91 -8.05
N VAL A 13 -5.59 7.10 -7.10
CA VAL A 13 -4.95 7.58 -5.87
C VAL A 13 -3.57 6.95 -5.75
N GLU A 14 -2.59 7.76 -5.37
CA GLU A 14 -1.25 7.29 -5.04
C GLU A 14 -1.07 7.35 -3.52
N MET A 15 -0.83 6.19 -2.90
CA MET A 15 -0.58 6.10 -1.46
C MET A 15 0.91 5.89 -1.22
N LYS A 16 1.53 6.78 -0.44
CA LYS A 16 2.98 6.74 -0.17
C LYS A 16 3.26 6.54 1.31
N CYS A 17 4.03 5.50 1.61
CA CYS A 17 4.71 5.37 2.89
C CYS A 17 6.04 6.13 2.80
N LEU A 18 6.16 7.20 3.58
CA LEU A 18 7.36 8.04 3.66
C LEU A 18 8.00 7.91 5.04
N TYR A 19 7.93 6.71 5.60
CA TYR A 19 8.49 6.43 6.92
C TYR A 19 10.00 6.19 6.76
N ASP A 20 10.80 6.90 7.55
CA ASP A 20 12.24 6.68 7.62
C ASP A 20 12.50 5.47 8.53
N LEU A 21 13.13 4.45 7.98
CA LEU A 21 13.44 3.22 8.70
C LEU A 21 14.79 3.31 9.41
N GLU A 22 15.50 4.44 9.27
CA GLU A 22 16.85 4.64 9.79
C GLU A 22 17.77 3.47 9.38
N GLN A 23 18.15 2.61 10.33
CA GLN A 23 19.02 1.45 10.12
C GLN A 23 18.28 0.10 10.18
N GLU A 24 16.96 0.13 10.32
CA GLU A 24 16.11 -1.04 10.46
C GLU A 24 15.48 -1.47 9.13
N GLU A 25 15.10 -2.74 9.04
CA GLU A 25 14.40 -3.25 7.87
C GLU A 25 12.89 -3.07 8.00
N LEU A 26 12.24 -2.72 6.88
CA LEU A 26 10.78 -2.68 6.84
C LEU A 26 10.19 -4.08 7.11
N TYR A 27 9.37 -4.18 8.15
CA TYR A 27 8.58 -5.39 8.38
C TYR A 27 7.42 -5.50 7.39
N SER A 28 6.50 -4.52 7.42
CA SER A 28 5.36 -4.48 6.48
C SER A 28 4.71 -3.10 6.40
N VAL A 29 4.22 -2.73 5.21
CA VAL A 29 3.25 -1.64 5.00
C VAL A 29 1.90 -2.26 4.68
N LYS A 30 0.83 -1.82 5.35
CA LYS A 30 -0.54 -2.31 5.12
C LYS A 30 -1.48 -1.13 4.89
N TRP A 31 -2.41 -1.31 3.97
CA TRP A 31 -3.43 -0.33 3.61
C TRP A 31 -4.82 -0.88 3.88
N TYR A 32 -5.66 -0.07 4.53
CA TYR A 32 -7.01 -0.43 4.96
C TYR A 32 -8.04 0.58 4.43
N ARG A 33 -9.22 0.09 4.10
CA ARG A 33 -10.43 0.90 3.96
C ARG A 33 -11.40 0.48 5.05
N GLY A 34 -11.58 1.33 6.06
CA GLY A 34 -12.27 0.92 7.29
C GLY A 34 -11.48 -0.18 7.99
N ASP A 35 -12.12 -1.33 8.20
CA ASP A 35 -11.58 -2.53 8.84
C ASP A 35 -10.99 -3.55 7.85
N ARG A 36 -11.09 -3.29 6.54
CA ARG A 36 -10.68 -4.24 5.50
C ARG A 36 -9.33 -3.88 4.90
N GLU A 37 -8.35 -4.78 5.08
CA GLU A 37 -7.07 -4.73 4.37
C GLU A 37 -7.31 -4.93 2.87
N PHE A 38 -6.70 -4.10 2.03
CA PHE A 38 -6.75 -4.27 0.56
C PHE A 38 -5.38 -4.39 -0.10
N CYS A 39 -4.32 -3.97 0.58
CA CYS A 39 -2.96 -4.07 0.07
C CYS A 39 -1.97 -4.21 1.24
N ARG A 40 -0.99 -5.10 1.07
CA ARG A 40 0.14 -5.27 1.97
C ARG A 40 1.43 -5.48 1.20
N TYR A 41 2.46 -4.74 1.61
CA TYR A 41 3.83 -4.93 1.17
C TYR A 41 4.68 -5.41 2.35
N SER A 42 5.40 -6.50 2.20
CA SER A 42 6.23 -7.12 3.23
C SER A 42 7.48 -7.69 2.55
N PRO A 43 8.63 -6.99 2.59
CA PRO A 43 9.83 -7.39 1.85
C PRO A 43 10.31 -8.82 2.15
N LYS A 44 10.00 -9.34 3.35
CA LYS A 44 10.38 -10.67 3.81
C LYS A 44 9.43 -11.78 3.33
N ASP A 45 8.28 -11.44 2.75
CA ASP A 45 7.31 -12.40 2.24
C ASP A 45 7.60 -12.77 0.77
N VAL A 46 7.16 -13.96 0.37
CA VAL A 46 7.15 -14.41 -1.04
C VAL A 46 5.70 -14.76 -1.44
N PRO A 47 5.04 -13.98 -2.34
CA PRO A 47 5.50 -12.71 -2.91
C PRO A 47 5.46 -11.57 -1.87
N PRO A 48 6.30 -10.53 -2.05
CA PRO A 48 6.38 -9.41 -1.09
C PRO A 48 5.14 -8.51 -1.13
N LEU A 49 4.36 -8.59 -2.21
CA LEU A 49 3.11 -7.87 -2.37
C LEU A 49 1.92 -8.82 -2.28
N LYS A 50 0.95 -8.46 -1.44
CA LYS A 50 -0.34 -9.14 -1.33
C LYS A 50 -1.47 -8.15 -1.52
N VAL A 51 -2.37 -8.44 -2.45
CA VAL A 51 -3.56 -7.63 -2.74
C VAL A 51 -4.80 -8.40 -2.30
N PHE A 52 -5.64 -7.76 -1.50
CA PHE A 52 -6.91 -8.31 -1.04
C PHE A 52 -8.03 -7.55 -1.74
N ARG A 53 -8.83 -8.26 -2.54
CA ARG A 53 -9.86 -7.61 -3.35
C ARG A 53 -10.99 -7.09 -2.46
N ILE A 54 -11.27 -5.80 -2.58
CA ILE A 54 -12.48 -5.16 -2.06
C ILE A 54 -13.31 -4.71 -3.27
N PRO A 55 -14.61 -5.04 -3.34
CA PRO A 55 -15.46 -4.56 -4.42
C PRO A 55 -15.38 -3.03 -4.59
N GLY A 56 -15.08 -2.58 -5.80
CA GLY A 56 -14.92 -1.17 -6.13
C GLY A 56 -13.56 -0.55 -5.80
N ILE A 57 -12.55 -1.35 -5.40
CA ILE A 57 -11.15 -0.92 -5.30
C ILE A 57 -10.30 -1.78 -6.23
N GLU A 58 -9.60 -1.12 -7.13
CA GLU A 58 -8.57 -1.73 -7.98
C GLU A 58 -7.19 -1.25 -7.53
N VAL A 59 -6.30 -2.18 -7.24
CA VAL A 59 -4.95 -1.88 -6.77
C VAL A 59 -3.99 -2.09 -7.92
N HIS A 60 -3.47 -1.00 -8.48
CA HIS A 60 -2.38 -1.03 -9.44
C HIS A 60 -1.06 -0.85 -8.70
N VAL A 61 -0.26 -1.91 -8.63
CA VAL A 61 1.08 -1.82 -8.06
C VAL A 61 2.08 -1.59 -9.18
N SER A 62 2.41 -0.32 -9.42
CA SER A 62 3.64 0.02 -10.10
C SER A 62 4.79 -0.35 -9.16
N SER A 63 5.64 -1.26 -9.61
CA SER A 63 6.83 -1.72 -8.89
C SER A 63 7.56 -0.52 -8.30
N CYS A 64 7.67 -0.48 -6.97
CA CYS A 64 8.56 0.45 -6.32
C CYS A 64 9.98 0.03 -6.71
N VAL A 65 10.60 0.79 -7.62
CA VAL A 65 12.01 0.61 -7.98
C VAL A 65 12.81 1.13 -6.79
N THR A 66 13.50 0.22 -6.09
CA THR A 66 14.57 0.58 -5.16
C THR A 66 15.61 1.38 -5.92
N LYS A 67 15.83 2.63 -5.53
CA LYS A 67 17.05 3.35 -5.88
C LYS A 67 18.08 3.13 -4.77
#